data_AF-A0A8C5XFK4-F1
#
_entry.id   AF-A0A8C5XFK4-F1
#
_cell.length_a   1.000
_cell.length_b   1.000
_cell.length_c   1.000
_cell.angle_alpha   90.00
_cell.angle_beta   90.00
_cell.angle_gamma   90.00
#
_symmetry.space_group_name_H-M   'P 1'
#
loop_
_entity.id
_entity.type
_entity.pdbx_description
1 polymer ?
#
loop_
_entity_poly.entity_id
_entity_poly.type
_entity_poly.pdbx_seq_one_letter_code
_entity_poly.pdbx_strand_id
1 'polypeptide(L)'
;MMALENLLNIGKKLYEGKTKEVYELLDSPGKVILQSKDQITAGNAARKNHMEGKAAISNKITCCIFQLLQEAGIKTAFTKKCGETAFTAPQCEMIPIEWVCRRIATGSFLKRNPGVKEGYKFYPPKVEMFFKVIILCFCFICYYNVAVNDYFYMILILVLIHFYLYILFHIHIFLFQLLLKSESQCRVVVLMGSISDFGHCEKIKKACGNFGIPCELRVTSAHKGPDETLRIKAEYEGDGIPTVFVAVAGRSNGLGPVVSGNTAYPVINCPPLTPDWGAQDVWSSLRLPSGLGCSTILSPEGSAQFAAQMFGLNNHLVWCKLRASILNTWISLKLADKKIRM
;
A
#
# COMPACT_ATOMS: atom_id res chain seq x y z
N MET A 1 -13.19 -30.15 23.46
CA MET A 1 -12.68 -29.64 24.74
C MET A 1 -11.15 -29.65 24.66
N MET A 2 -10.54 -28.45 24.79
CA MET A 2 -9.12 -28.19 25.12
C MET A 2 -8.00 -28.66 24.17
N ALA A 3 -7.75 -27.93 23.08
CA ALA A 3 -6.45 -27.99 22.39
C ALA A 3 -6.13 -26.72 21.57
N LEU A 4 -6.30 -25.52 22.16
CA LEU A 4 -5.58 -24.29 21.75
C LEU A 4 -5.82 -23.08 22.69
N GLU A 5 -6.57 -23.24 23.78
CA GLU A 5 -6.87 -22.16 24.75
C GLU A 5 -5.73 -21.85 25.73
N ASN A 6 -4.61 -22.59 25.69
CA ASN A 6 -3.52 -22.53 26.69
C ASN A 6 -2.24 -21.80 26.27
N LEU A 7 -2.28 -20.79 25.39
CA LEU A 7 -1.05 -20.12 24.91
C LEU A 7 -0.94 -18.62 25.17
N LEU A 8 -1.92 -18.00 25.81
CA LEU A 8 -1.87 -16.58 26.18
C LEU A 8 -2.32 -16.40 27.63
N ASN A 9 -1.45 -15.85 28.46
CA ASN A 9 -1.76 -15.49 29.83
C ASN A 9 -2.55 -14.17 29.86
N ILE A 10 -3.88 -14.29 29.86
CA ILE A 10 -4.81 -13.16 29.81
C ILE A 10 -4.95 -12.56 31.20
N GLY A 11 -4.68 -11.26 31.30
CA GLY A 11 -4.82 -10.48 32.52
C GLY A 11 -6.22 -9.90 32.68
N LYS A 12 -6.31 -8.80 33.44
CA LYS A 12 -7.58 -8.13 33.72
C LYS A 12 -8.22 -7.54 32.46
N LYS A 13 -9.55 -7.43 32.48
CA LYS A 13 -10.31 -6.65 31.48
C LYS A 13 -10.02 -5.16 31.68
N LEU A 14 -9.51 -4.51 30.64
CA LEU A 14 -9.17 -3.09 30.64
C LEU A 14 -10.35 -2.24 30.18
N TYR A 15 -11.10 -2.74 29.21
CA TYR A 15 -12.20 -1.99 28.59
C TYR A 15 -13.25 -2.93 28.02
N GLU A 16 -14.52 -2.50 28.10
CA GLU A 16 -15.64 -3.19 27.46
C GLU A 16 -16.43 -2.22 26.56
N GLY A 17 -16.44 -2.55 25.27
CA GLY A 17 -17.24 -1.86 24.27
C GLY A 17 -18.54 -2.59 23.95
N LYS A 18 -19.30 -2.02 23.00
CA LYS A 18 -20.58 -2.60 22.54
C LYS A 18 -20.38 -4.00 21.94
N THR A 19 -19.30 -4.18 21.18
CA THR A 19 -19.08 -5.40 20.38
C THR A 19 -17.71 -6.04 20.60
N LYS A 20 -16.87 -5.48 21.49
CA LYS A 20 -15.51 -5.98 21.77
C LYS A 20 -15.13 -5.75 23.23
N GLU A 21 -14.33 -6.64 23.77
CA GLU A 21 -13.67 -6.52 25.08
C GLU A 21 -12.16 -6.49 24.88
N VAL A 22 -11.45 -5.74 25.73
CA VAL A 22 -10.00 -5.60 25.67
C VAL A 22 -9.41 -6.09 26.99
N TYR A 23 -8.46 -7.02 26.91
CA TYR A 23 -7.77 -7.59 28.06
C TYR A 23 -6.27 -7.35 27.98
N GLU A 24 -5.65 -7.25 29.15
CA GLU A 24 -4.21 -7.25 29.30
C GLU A 24 -3.61 -8.61 28.88
N LEU A 25 -2.36 -8.59 28.38
CA LEU A 25 -1.56 -9.80 28.19
C LEU A 25 -0.36 -9.76 29.13
N LEU A 26 -0.37 -10.62 30.14
CA LEU A 26 0.63 -10.60 31.23
C LEU A 26 2.04 -10.92 30.72
N ASP A 27 2.14 -11.82 29.73
CA ASP A 27 3.43 -12.23 29.15
C ASP A 27 3.91 -11.29 28.03
N SER A 28 3.19 -10.20 27.75
CA SER A 28 3.50 -9.29 26.64
C SER A 28 3.23 -7.84 27.03
N PRO A 29 4.17 -7.21 27.78
CA PRO A 29 4.05 -5.82 28.18
C PRO A 29 3.78 -4.88 26.99
N GLY A 30 2.82 -3.97 27.16
CA GLY A 30 2.40 -3.03 26.11
C GLY A 30 1.58 -3.66 24.99
N LYS A 31 1.07 -4.89 25.14
CA LYS A 31 0.12 -5.53 24.23
C LYS A 31 -1.18 -5.90 24.93
N VAL A 32 -2.25 -5.95 24.13
CA VAL A 32 -3.59 -6.33 24.57
C VAL A 32 -4.18 -7.36 23.61
N ILE A 33 -5.17 -8.10 24.10
CA ILE A 33 -6.03 -8.95 23.27
C ILE A 33 -7.41 -8.32 23.15
N LEU A 34 -7.91 -8.25 21.91
CA LEU A 34 -9.23 -7.75 21.57
C LEU A 34 -10.15 -8.91 21.23
N GLN A 35 -11.08 -9.22 22.12
CA GLN A 35 -12.08 -10.28 21.96
C GLN A 35 -13.35 -9.68 21.35
N SER A 36 -13.84 -10.25 20.23
CA SER A 36 -15.10 -9.83 19.62
C SER A 36 -16.31 -10.54 20.26
N LYS A 37 -17.46 -9.85 20.33
CA LYS A 37 -18.72 -10.37 20.87
C LYS A 37 -19.73 -10.69 19.76
N ASP A 38 -20.57 -11.70 19.98
CA ASP A 38 -21.70 -12.07 19.12
C ASP A 38 -22.90 -11.12 19.30
N GLN A 39 -22.63 -9.83 19.24
CA GLN A 39 -23.62 -8.77 19.37
C GLN A 39 -23.61 -7.83 18.16
N ILE A 40 -24.81 -7.50 17.67
CA ILE A 40 -25.04 -6.45 16.69
C ILE A 40 -25.80 -5.30 17.34
N THR A 41 -25.37 -4.07 17.08
CA THR A 41 -26.01 -2.87 17.65
C THR A 41 -26.29 -1.83 16.58
N ALA A 42 -27.42 -1.14 16.67
CA ALA A 42 -27.78 -0.03 15.77
C ALA A 42 -28.32 1.17 16.56
N GLY A 43 -28.20 2.37 15.98
CA GLY A 43 -28.72 3.61 16.57
C GLY A 43 -28.14 3.92 17.95
N ASN A 44 -26.81 4.00 18.07
CA ASN A 44 -26.13 4.24 19.35
C ASN A 44 -26.42 3.21 20.45
N ALA A 45 -26.76 1.97 20.07
CA ALA A 45 -27.17 0.87 20.95
C ALA A 45 -28.62 0.90 21.43
N ALA A 46 -29.48 1.71 20.79
CA ALA A 46 -30.93 1.65 20.97
C ALA A 46 -31.53 0.30 20.52
N ARG A 47 -30.85 -0.41 19.62
CA ARG A 47 -31.20 -1.79 19.23
C ARG A 47 -29.98 -2.69 19.45
N LYS A 48 -30.17 -3.81 20.15
CA LYS A 48 -29.14 -4.83 20.42
C LYS A 48 -29.74 -6.23 20.22
N ASN A 49 -29.12 -7.03 19.36
CA ASN A 49 -29.51 -8.42 19.16
C ASN A 49 -28.28 -9.33 19.26
N HIS A 50 -28.48 -10.55 19.73
CA HIS A 50 -27.50 -11.61 19.63
C HIS A 50 -27.45 -12.11 18.18
N MET A 51 -26.26 -12.31 17.63
CA MET A 51 -26.07 -12.87 16.30
C MET A 51 -24.88 -13.82 16.36
N GLU A 52 -25.18 -15.12 16.35
CA GLU A 52 -24.17 -16.18 16.42
C GLU A 52 -23.18 -16.07 15.24
N GLY A 53 -21.89 -16.26 15.53
CA GLY A 53 -20.81 -16.19 14.54
C GLY A 53 -20.41 -14.78 14.11
N LYS A 54 -21.12 -13.73 14.59
CA LYS A 54 -20.79 -12.33 14.30
C LYS A 54 -19.40 -11.95 14.80
N ALA A 55 -18.96 -12.47 15.95
CA ALA A 55 -17.64 -12.28 16.53
C ALA A 55 -16.55 -12.78 15.58
N ALA A 56 -16.70 -14.02 15.10
CA ALA A 56 -15.73 -14.64 14.19
C ALA A 56 -15.64 -13.89 12.86
N ILE A 57 -16.79 -13.54 12.26
CA ILE A 57 -16.84 -12.74 11.02
C ILE A 57 -16.17 -11.39 11.21
N SER A 58 -16.50 -10.68 12.29
CA SER A 58 -15.92 -9.35 12.56
C SER A 58 -14.42 -9.40 12.78
N ASN A 59 -13.95 -10.41 13.50
CA ASN A 59 -12.54 -10.62 13.77
C ASN A 59 -11.78 -10.95 12.48
N LYS A 60 -12.31 -11.89 11.67
CA LYS A 60 -11.73 -12.26 10.37
C LYS A 60 -11.59 -11.05 9.45
N ILE A 61 -12.65 -10.25 9.28
CA ILE A 61 -12.62 -9.03 8.46
C ILE A 61 -11.59 -8.04 9.00
N THR A 62 -11.60 -7.77 10.31
CA THR A 62 -10.68 -6.82 10.94
C THR A 62 -9.22 -7.23 10.75
N CYS A 63 -8.90 -8.51 10.94
CA CYS A 63 -7.54 -9.04 10.75
C CYS A 63 -7.09 -8.91 9.28
N CYS A 64 -7.93 -9.29 8.32
CA CYS A 64 -7.59 -9.17 6.90
C CYS A 64 -7.31 -7.71 6.50
N ILE A 65 -8.17 -6.77 6.93
CA ILE A 65 -7.98 -5.34 6.64
C ILE A 65 -6.71 -4.79 7.30
N PHE A 66 -6.44 -5.15 8.55
CA PHE A 66 -5.23 -4.68 9.21
C PHE A 66 -3.96 -5.24 8.59
N GLN A 67 -3.95 -6.53 8.25
CA GLN A 67 -2.82 -7.17 7.59
C GLN A 67 -2.51 -6.47 6.25
N LEU A 68 -3.54 -6.27 5.42
CA LEU A 68 -3.41 -5.54 4.16
C LEU A 68 -2.81 -4.14 4.36
N LEU A 69 -3.33 -3.38 5.33
CA LEU A 69 -2.84 -2.03 5.61
C LEU A 69 -1.38 -2.04 6.09
N GLN A 70 -0.99 -3.00 6.93
CA GLN A 70 0.40 -3.15 7.36
C GLN A 70 1.33 -3.52 6.20
N GLU A 71 0.92 -4.46 5.34
CA GLU A 71 1.68 -4.86 4.16
C GLU A 71 1.83 -3.72 3.14
N ALA A 72 0.84 -2.82 3.08
CA ALA A 72 0.93 -1.58 2.30
C ALA A 72 1.91 -0.55 2.91
N GLY A 73 2.25 -0.67 4.20
CA GLY A 73 3.11 0.27 4.92
C GLY A 73 2.34 1.30 5.75
N ILE A 74 1.06 1.10 6.01
CA ILE A 74 0.27 1.90 6.94
C ILE A 74 0.52 1.40 8.37
N LYS A 75 0.86 2.32 9.27
CA LYS A 75 1.01 2.01 10.70
C LYS A 75 -0.36 1.73 11.31
N THR A 76 -0.55 0.52 11.83
CA THR A 76 -1.81 0.09 12.46
C THR A 76 -1.55 -0.63 13.78
N ALA A 77 -2.51 -0.57 14.70
CA ALA A 77 -2.47 -1.32 15.95
C ALA A 77 -3.00 -2.75 15.74
N PHE A 78 -2.19 -3.57 15.09
CA PHE A 78 -2.44 -4.99 14.88
C PHE A 78 -1.13 -5.75 15.03
N THR A 79 -1.17 -6.92 15.66
CA THR A 79 0.00 -7.77 15.83
C THR A 79 -0.22 -9.12 15.16
N LYS A 80 -1.25 -9.87 15.56
CA LYS A 80 -1.62 -11.13 14.91
C LYS A 80 -3.06 -11.54 15.22
N LYS A 81 -3.69 -12.29 14.32
CA LYS A 81 -4.95 -13.02 14.60
C LYS A 81 -4.70 -14.03 15.73
N CYS A 82 -5.66 -14.19 16.64
CA CYS A 82 -5.59 -15.13 17.75
C CYS A 82 -6.91 -15.89 17.89
N GLY A 83 -6.98 -17.10 17.34
CA GLY A 83 -8.22 -17.86 17.25
C GLY A 83 -9.26 -17.18 16.35
N GLU A 84 -10.49 -17.68 16.35
CA GLU A 84 -11.53 -17.18 15.44
C GLU A 84 -12.12 -15.83 15.86
N THR A 85 -12.15 -15.51 17.15
CA THR A 85 -12.87 -14.34 17.67
C THR A 85 -11.99 -13.22 18.22
N ALA A 86 -10.67 -13.41 18.28
CA ALA A 86 -9.75 -12.42 18.83
C ALA A 86 -8.52 -12.12 17.95
N PHE A 87 -7.84 -11.03 18.29
CA PHE A 87 -6.53 -10.65 17.77
C PHE A 87 -5.75 -9.86 18.82
N THR A 88 -4.43 -9.83 18.69
CA THR A 88 -3.56 -9.03 19.57
C THR A 88 -3.14 -7.73 18.91
N ALA A 89 -2.94 -6.69 19.72
CA ALA A 89 -2.54 -5.36 19.27
C ALA A 89 -1.60 -4.70 20.29
N PRO A 90 -0.79 -3.71 19.88
CA PRO A 90 -0.16 -2.78 20.81
C PRO A 90 -1.24 -2.07 21.64
N GLN A 91 -1.01 -1.92 22.94
CA GLN A 91 -1.87 -1.13 23.80
C GLN A 91 -1.78 0.34 23.36
N CYS A 92 -2.91 1.03 23.26
CA CYS A 92 -2.93 2.43 22.86
C CYS A 92 -3.96 3.22 23.65
N GLU A 93 -3.71 4.52 23.79
CA GLU A 93 -4.72 5.47 24.23
C GLU A 93 -5.60 5.86 23.02
N MET A 94 -6.90 5.63 23.14
CA MET A 94 -7.85 5.90 22.07
C MET A 94 -8.17 7.40 22.01
N ILE A 95 -7.91 8.04 20.87
CA ILE A 95 -8.39 9.40 20.60
C ILE A 95 -9.93 9.34 20.44
N PRO A 96 -10.72 10.14 21.19
CA PRO A 96 -12.19 10.06 21.23
C PRO A 96 -12.88 10.71 20.01
N ILE A 97 -12.35 10.45 18.82
CA ILE A 97 -12.87 10.95 17.54
C ILE A 97 -13.23 9.78 16.64
N GLU A 98 -14.44 9.83 16.08
CA GLU A 98 -14.83 9.01 14.94
C GLU A 98 -14.48 9.73 13.64
N TRP A 99 -13.68 9.07 12.83
CA TRP A 99 -13.26 9.60 11.55
C TRP A 99 -14.05 8.92 10.43
N VAL A 100 -14.78 9.71 9.65
CA VAL A 100 -15.66 9.23 8.58
C VAL A 100 -15.15 9.74 7.24
N CYS A 101 -15.02 8.85 6.26
CA CYS A 101 -14.66 9.21 4.89
C CYS A 101 -15.75 8.80 3.90
N ARG A 102 -16.06 9.68 2.95
CA ARG A 102 -17.12 9.49 1.96
C ARG A 102 -16.63 9.80 0.55
N ARG A 103 -16.81 8.85 -0.36
CA ARG A 103 -16.83 9.12 -1.80
C ARG A 103 -18.19 9.61 -2.27
N ILE A 104 -19.27 9.07 -1.71
CA ILE A 104 -20.65 9.32 -2.14
C ILE A 104 -21.46 9.93 -0.99
N ALA A 105 -22.23 10.97 -1.28
CA ALA A 105 -23.17 11.57 -0.35
C ALA A 105 -24.35 10.62 -0.12
N THR A 106 -24.49 10.14 1.12
CA THR A 106 -25.60 9.31 1.60
C THR A 106 -25.71 9.43 3.13
N GLY A 107 -26.77 8.86 3.70
CA GLY A 107 -26.95 8.73 5.15
C GLY A 107 -26.95 10.07 5.89
N SER A 108 -26.19 10.14 6.99
CA SER A 108 -26.19 11.32 7.87
C SER A 108 -25.65 12.59 7.20
N PHE A 109 -24.92 12.48 6.09
CA PHE A 109 -24.45 13.64 5.33
C PHE A 109 -25.62 14.42 4.72
N LEU A 110 -26.58 13.73 4.10
CA LEU A 110 -27.73 14.35 3.44
C LEU A 110 -28.63 15.10 4.44
N LYS A 111 -28.76 14.54 5.65
CA LYS A 111 -29.52 15.18 6.74
C LYS A 111 -28.89 16.49 7.21
N ARG A 112 -27.56 16.57 7.25
CA ARG A 112 -26.82 17.78 7.65
C ARG A 112 -26.68 18.81 6.53
N ASN A 113 -26.91 18.41 5.27
CA ASN A 113 -26.69 19.25 4.09
C ASN A 113 -27.96 19.22 3.21
N PRO A 114 -29.06 19.86 3.63
CA PRO A 114 -30.29 19.91 2.84
C PRO A 114 -30.00 20.55 1.48
N GLY A 115 -30.56 19.95 0.42
CA GLY A 115 -30.33 20.37 -0.98
C GLY A 115 -29.27 19.53 -1.72
N VAL A 116 -28.41 18.79 -1.01
CA VAL A 116 -27.52 17.82 -1.66
C VAL A 116 -28.28 16.54 -2.00
N LYS A 117 -28.17 16.06 -3.23
CA LYS A 117 -28.80 14.81 -3.68
C LYS A 117 -27.97 13.59 -3.31
N GLU A 118 -28.65 12.49 -3.00
CA GLU A 118 -28.00 11.18 -2.84
C GLU A 118 -27.25 10.79 -4.11
N GLY A 119 -26.07 10.19 -3.97
CA GLY A 119 -25.22 9.85 -5.10
C GLY A 119 -24.19 10.92 -5.49
N TYR A 120 -24.26 12.14 -4.92
CA TYR A 120 -23.25 13.18 -5.16
C TYR A 120 -21.84 12.66 -4.83
N LYS A 121 -20.89 12.82 -5.76
CA LYS A 121 -19.53 12.30 -5.61
C LYS A 121 -18.56 13.39 -5.14
N PHE A 122 -17.78 13.12 -4.10
CA PHE A 122 -16.74 14.02 -3.59
C PHE A 122 -15.41 13.73 -4.26
N TYR A 123 -14.74 14.74 -4.81
CA TYR A 123 -13.37 14.64 -5.33
C TYR A 123 -12.53 15.81 -4.79
N PRO A 124 -11.57 15.59 -3.87
CA PRO A 124 -11.20 14.33 -3.21
C PRO A 124 -12.28 13.79 -2.24
N PRO A 125 -12.16 12.55 -1.70
CA PRO A 125 -13.12 12.06 -0.71
C PRO A 125 -13.27 13.01 0.47
N LYS A 126 -14.52 13.23 0.90
CA LYS A 126 -14.83 14.09 2.05
C LYS A 126 -14.46 13.36 3.33
N VAL A 127 -13.78 14.05 4.24
CA VAL A 127 -13.53 13.55 5.60
C VAL A 127 -14.28 14.41 6.60
N GLU A 128 -14.93 13.75 7.55
CA GLU A 128 -15.71 14.34 8.64
C GLU A 128 -15.24 13.74 9.97
N MET A 129 -15.32 14.54 11.03
CA MET A 129 -14.97 14.14 12.39
C MET A 129 -16.21 14.24 13.27
N PHE A 130 -16.44 13.22 14.09
CA PHE A 130 -17.52 13.22 15.08
C PHE A 130 -16.93 12.91 16.46
N PHE A 131 -17.14 13.81 17.41
CA PHE A 131 -16.71 13.58 18.78
C PHE A 131 -17.54 12.45 19.40
N LYS A 132 -16.85 11.54 20.09
CA LYS A 132 -17.50 10.46 20.82
C LYS A 132 -17.88 10.90 22.24
N VAL A 133 -19.13 11.35 22.38
CA VAL A 133 -19.75 11.68 23.68
C VAL A 133 -19.85 10.45 24.60
N ILE A 134 -19.83 9.25 24.03
CA ILE A 134 -19.65 7.98 24.75
C ILE A 134 -18.40 7.33 24.15
N ILE A 135 -17.41 6.98 24.96
CA ILE A 135 -16.09 6.41 24.57
C ILE A 135 -16.20 5.06 23.79
N LEU A 136 -17.38 4.66 23.31
CA LEU A 136 -17.67 3.38 22.66
C LEU A 136 -17.94 3.51 21.16
N CYS A 137 -16.89 3.62 20.36
CA CYS A 137 -16.75 2.92 19.07
C CYS A 137 -15.31 3.09 18.58
N PHE A 138 -14.62 1.98 18.34
CA PHE A 138 -13.22 1.96 17.94
C PHE A 138 -13.05 2.57 16.55
N CYS A 139 -12.29 3.67 16.48
CA CYS A 139 -11.79 4.16 15.20
C CYS A 139 -10.45 3.49 14.89
N PHE A 140 -10.26 3.15 13.61
CA PHE A 140 -9.35 2.11 13.10
C PHE A 140 -7.84 2.38 13.20
N ILE A 141 -7.37 3.40 13.92
CA ILE A 141 -5.95 3.78 13.88
C ILE A 141 -5.52 4.35 15.22
N CYS A 142 -4.63 3.64 15.91
CA CYS A 142 -3.95 4.10 17.11
C CYS A 142 -2.54 4.58 16.74
N TYR A 143 -2.11 5.72 17.27
CA TYR A 143 -0.74 6.18 17.11
C TYR A 143 -0.11 6.58 18.43
N TYR A 144 1.05 5.97 18.73
CA TYR A 144 1.94 6.32 19.82
C TYR A 144 2.65 7.65 19.52
N ASN A 145 2.59 8.60 20.46
CA ASN A 145 3.50 9.75 20.56
C ASN A 145 3.57 10.74 19.39
N VAL A 146 2.44 11.03 18.75
CA VAL A 146 2.33 12.23 17.91
C VAL A 146 1.22 13.09 18.49
N ALA A 147 1.55 13.85 19.53
CA ALA A 147 0.87 15.09 19.91
C ALA A 147 1.08 16.11 18.77
N VAL A 148 0.46 15.86 17.62
CA VAL A 148 0.38 16.81 16.53
C VAL A 148 -1.09 16.94 16.20
N ASN A 149 -1.60 18.14 16.45
CA ASN A 149 -2.86 18.72 16.01
C ASN A 149 -3.10 18.66 14.47
N ASP A 150 -2.49 17.74 13.72
CA ASP A 150 -2.58 17.72 12.27
C ASP A 150 -3.56 16.63 11.82
N TYR A 151 -4.84 16.99 11.89
CA TYR A 151 -6.02 16.28 11.38
C TYR A 151 -5.86 15.70 9.95
N PHE A 152 -4.92 16.22 9.16
CA PHE A 152 -4.54 15.72 7.82
C PHE A 152 -4.03 14.27 7.80
N TYR A 153 -3.41 13.78 8.89
CA TYR A 153 -2.89 12.40 8.97
C TYR A 153 -3.98 11.34 8.81
N MET A 154 -5.07 11.50 9.54
CA MET A 154 -6.21 10.58 9.53
C MET A 154 -7.02 10.70 8.25
N ILE A 155 -7.12 11.92 7.71
CA ILE A 155 -7.77 12.20 6.43
C ILE A 155 -7.13 11.37 5.32
N LEU A 156 -5.80 11.36 5.23
CA LEU A 156 -5.12 10.68 4.13
C LEU A 156 -5.21 9.15 4.27
N ILE A 157 -5.09 8.57 5.48
CA ILE A 157 -5.27 7.12 5.67
C ILE A 157 -6.70 6.68 5.32
N LEU A 158 -7.72 7.44 5.71
CA LEU A 158 -9.10 7.10 5.39
C LEU A 158 -9.41 7.28 3.90
N VAL A 159 -8.83 8.29 3.25
CA VAL A 159 -8.90 8.45 1.80
C VAL A 159 -8.27 7.23 1.11
N LEU A 160 -7.16 6.68 1.61
CA LEU A 160 -6.54 5.47 1.07
C LEU A 160 -7.41 4.23 1.28
N ILE A 161 -7.93 4.03 2.50
CA ILE A 161 -8.83 2.91 2.82
C ILE A 161 -10.10 2.99 1.97
N HIS A 162 -10.69 4.17 1.82
CA HIS A 162 -11.93 4.34 1.07
C HIS A 162 -11.71 4.24 -0.44
N PHE A 163 -10.61 4.77 -0.97
CA PHE A 163 -10.27 4.61 -2.40
C PHE A 163 -9.96 3.16 -2.72
N TYR A 164 -9.28 2.45 -1.82
CA TYR A 164 -9.05 1.02 -1.92
C TYR A 164 -10.36 0.22 -1.92
N LEU A 165 -11.21 0.43 -0.90
CA LEU A 165 -12.52 -0.23 -0.83
C LEU A 165 -13.41 0.12 -2.03
N TYR A 166 -13.27 1.32 -2.60
CA TYR A 166 -14.00 1.73 -3.80
C TYR A 166 -13.52 1.01 -5.07
N ILE A 167 -12.20 0.90 -5.30
CA ILE A 167 -11.64 0.13 -6.42
C ILE A 167 -12.14 -1.33 -6.35
N LEU A 168 -12.15 -1.90 -5.15
CA LEU A 168 -12.56 -3.29 -4.94
C LEU A 168 -14.07 -3.51 -4.97
N PHE A 169 -14.90 -2.51 -4.69
CA PHE A 169 -16.36 -2.64 -4.78
C PHE A 169 -16.86 -2.77 -6.23
N HIS A 170 -16.05 -2.41 -7.23
CA HIS A 170 -16.36 -2.67 -8.64
C HIS A 170 -16.06 -4.12 -9.08
N ILE A 171 -15.40 -4.91 -8.23
CA ILE A 171 -15.23 -6.35 -8.43
C ILE A 171 -16.36 -7.03 -7.64
N HIS A 172 -17.26 -7.70 -8.34
CA HIS A 172 -18.47 -8.31 -7.76
C HIS A 172 -18.14 -9.26 -6.56
N ILE A 173 -18.40 -8.77 -5.34
CA ILE A 173 -19.01 -9.45 -4.18
C ILE A 173 -18.21 -10.51 -3.34
N PHE A 174 -18.19 -10.22 -2.03
CA PHE A 174 -18.25 -11.08 -0.82
C PHE A 174 -17.06 -11.79 -0.15
N LEU A 175 -15.87 -11.92 -0.75
CA LEU A 175 -14.75 -12.56 -0.01
C LEU A 175 -13.63 -11.57 0.34
N PHE A 176 -13.63 -11.06 1.58
CA PHE A 176 -12.54 -10.25 2.15
C PHE A 176 -11.16 -10.95 2.10
N GLN A 177 -11.13 -12.27 2.00
CA GLN A 177 -9.89 -13.05 1.87
C GLN A 177 -9.23 -12.89 0.49
N LEU A 178 -9.97 -12.46 -0.53
CA LEU A 178 -9.44 -12.16 -1.87
C LEU A 178 -8.68 -10.82 -1.90
N LEU A 179 -8.92 -9.93 -0.93
CA LEU A 179 -8.23 -8.63 -0.83
C LEU A 179 -6.71 -8.75 -0.72
N LEU A 180 -6.25 -9.82 -0.08
CA LEU A 180 -4.81 -10.11 0.11
C LEU A 180 -4.18 -10.82 -1.09
N LYS A 181 -4.97 -11.20 -2.11
CA LYS A 181 -4.45 -11.84 -3.31
C LYS A 181 -4.14 -10.80 -4.37
N SER A 182 -3.06 -11.02 -5.11
CA SER A 182 -2.77 -10.24 -6.31
C SER A 182 -3.65 -10.72 -7.45
N GLU A 183 -4.34 -9.81 -8.13
CA GLU A 183 -5.17 -10.13 -9.30
C GLU A 183 -4.35 -10.25 -10.59
N SER A 184 -3.19 -9.59 -10.64
CA SER A 184 -2.28 -9.60 -11.78
C SER A 184 -0.85 -9.92 -11.34
N GLN A 185 -0.13 -10.67 -12.18
CA GLN A 185 1.31 -10.82 -12.05
C GLN A 185 2.01 -9.55 -12.56
N CYS A 186 3.20 -9.28 -12.05
CA CYS A 186 4.05 -8.18 -12.50
C CYS A 186 5.52 -8.59 -12.42
N ARG A 187 6.35 -8.05 -13.30
CA ARG A 187 7.80 -8.28 -13.29
C ARG A 187 8.55 -7.08 -13.86
N VAL A 188 9.69 -6.76 -13.25
CA VAL A 188 10.69 -5.87 -13.83
C VAL A 188 11.87 -6.69 -14.32
N VAL A 189 12.36 -6.41 -15.52
CA VAL A 189 13.60 -6.99 -16.05
C VAL A 189 14.58 -5.86 -16.29
N VAL A 190 15.68 -5.86 -15.54
CA VAL A 190 16.76 -4.90 -15.71
C VAL A 190 17.81 -5.49 -16.64
N LEU A 191 17.99 -4.85 -17.80
CA LEU A 191 18.99 -5.21 -18.79
C LEU A 191 20.18 -4.27 -18.64
N MET A 192 21.35 -4.80 -18.30
CA MET A 192 22.58 -4.02 -18.18
C MET A 192 23.57 -4.30 -19.31
N GLY A 193 24.13 -3.23 -19.89
CA GLY A 193 25.11 -3.30 -20.98
C GLY A 193 26.48 -3.86 -20.56
N SER A 194 26.79 -3.76 -19.27
CA SER A 194 28.07 -4.14 -18.67
C SER A 194 27.87 -4.59 -17.23
N ILE A 195 28.67 -5.56 -16.78
CA ILE A 195 28.67 -5.99 -15.37
C ILE A 195 29.16 -4.90 -14.41
N SER A 196 29.92 -3.91 -14.91
CA SER A 196 30.34 -2.75 -14.12
C SER A 196 29.15 -1.98 -13.53
N ASP A 197 27.98 -2.04 -14.17
CA ASP A 197 26.78 -1.31 -13.77
C ASP A 197 25.91 -2.11 -12.77
N PHE A 198 26.38 -3.29 -12.33
CA PHE A 198 25.64 -4.18 -11.44
C PHE A 198 25.22 -3.49 -10.14
N GLY A 199 26.09 -2.67 -9.54
CA GLY A 199 25.76 -1.93 -8.32
C GLY A 199 24.62 -0.91 -8.50
N HIS A 200 24.45 -0.35 -9.70
CA HIS A 200 23.32 0.51 -10.03
C HIS A 200 22.04 -0.33 -10.20
N CYS A 201 22.14 -1.49 -10.87
CA CYS A 201 21.03 -2.40 -11.10
C CYS A 201 20.48 -3.01 -9.80
N GLU A 202 21.34 -3.32 -8.83
CA GLU A 202 20.94 -3.81 -7.50
C GLU A 202 20.09 -2.80 -6.73
N LYS A 203 20.33 -1.49 -6.91
CA LYS A 203 19.47 -0.45 -6.30
C LYS A 203 18.05 -0.51 -6.88
N ILE A 204 17.93 -0.68 -8.20
CA ILE A 204 16.63 -0.84 -8.89
C ILE A 204 15.91 -2.08 -8.38
N LYS A 205 16.60 -3.22 -8.31
CA LYS A 205 16.07 -4.49 -7.81
C LYS A 205 15.57 -4.37 -6.37
N LYS A 206 16.39 -3.78 -5.48
CA LYS A 206 16.02 -3.52 -4.08
C LYS A 206 14.79 -2.63 -3.98
N ALA A 207 14.71 -1.57 -4.79
CA ALA A 207 13.57 -0.67 -4.82
C ALA A 207 12.29 -1.35 -5.33
N CYS A 208 12.38 -2.25 -6.34
CA CYS A 208 11.25 -3.07 -6.78
C CYS A 208 10.70 -3.96 -5.65
N GLY A 209 11.61 -4.53 -4.84
CA GLY A 209 11.24 -5.32 -3.67
C GLY A 209 10.38 -4.58 -2.65
N ASN A 210 10.61 -3.28 -2.45
CA ASN A 210 9.78 -2.45 -1.56
C ASN A 210 8.31 -2.36 -2.02
N PHE A 211 8.07 -2.47 -3.33
CA PHE A 211 6.74 -2.49 -3.94
C PHE A 211 6.17 -3.91 -4.11
N GLY A 212 6.90 -4.95 -3.71
CA GLY A 212 6.49 -6.34 -3.88
C GLY A 212 6.55 -6.82 -5.33
N ILE A 213 7.38 -6.20 -6.17
CA ILE A 213 7.51 -6.52 -7.59
C ILE A 213 8.75 -7.41 -7.81
N PRO A 214 8.60 -8.63 -8.34
CA PRO A 214 9.72 -9.47 -8.78
C PRO A 214 10.61 -8.73 -9.77
N CYS A 215 11.93 -8.78 -9.55
CA CYS A 215 12.89 -8.09 -10.38
C CYS A 215 14.08 -9.00 -10.75
N GLU A 216 14.28 -9.18 -12.04
CA GLU A 216 15.34 -10.01 -12.62
C GLU A 216 16.43 -9.12 -13.24
N LEU A 217 17.69 -9.52 -13.10
CA LEU A 217 18.84 -8.81 -13.66
C LEU A 217 19.45 -9.66 -14.78
N ARG A 218 19.71 -9.06 -15.94
CA ARG A 218 20.35 -9.71 -17.08
C ARG A 218 21.45 -8.83 -17.66
N VAL A 219 22.48 -9.45 -18.21
CA VAL A 219 23.58 -8.76 -18.91
C VAL A 219 23.42 -8.99 -20.41
N THR A 220 23.31 -7.92 -21.19
CA THR A 220 23.24 -7.99 -22.65
C THR A 220 23.60 -6.64 -23.26
N SER A 221 24.20 -6.63 -24.44
CA SER A 221 24.71 -5.40 -25.07
C SER A 221 24.20 -5.26 -26.50
N ALA A 222 23.39 -4.24 -26.75
CA ALA A 222 22.89 -3.94 -28.09
C ALA A 222 24.00 -3.59 -29.10
N HIS A 223 25.19 -3.19 -28.65
CA HIS A 223 26.32 -2.90 -29.53
C HIS A 223 27.20 -4.13 -29.83
N LYS A 224 27.30 -5.07 -28.88
CA LYS A 224 28.24 -6.20 -28.95
C LYS A 224 27.57 -7.56 -29.17
N GLY A 225 26.27 -7.65 -28.94
CA GLY A 225 25.45 -8.85 -29.11
C GLY A 225 23.96 -8.50 -29.23
N PRO A 226 23.56 -7.73 -30.26
CA PRO A 226 22.17 -7.31 -30.45
C PRO A 226 21.21 -8.50 -30.65
N ASP A 227 21.66 -9.57 -31.29
CA ASP A 227 20.94 -10.82 -31.47
C ASP A 227 20.56 -11.46 -30.12
N GLU A 228 21.51 -11.53 -29.18
CA GLU A 228 21.25 -12.02 -27.83
C GLU A 228 20.32 -11.09 -27.05
N THR A 229 20.44 -9.76 -27.23
CA THR A 229 19.49 -8.80 -26.63
C THR A 229 18.06 -9.07 -27.09
N LEU A 230 17.85 -9.30 -28.40
CA LEU A 230 16.53 -9.61 -28.96
C LEU A 230 16.01 -10.97 -28.50
N ARG A 231 16.91 -11.97 -28.38
CA ARG A 231 16.57 -13.30 -27.87
C ARG A 231 16.11 -13.27 -26.42
N ILE A 232 16.87 -12.59 -25.54
CA ILE A 232 16.51 -12.43 -24.12
C ILE A 232 15.18 -11.68 -23.98
N LYS A 233 14.98 -10.60 -24.74
CA LYS A 233 13.70 -9.88 -24.77
C LYS A 233 12.54 -10.83 -25.11
N ALA A 234 12.72 -11.69 -26.12
CA ALA A 234 11.69 -12.64 -26.54
C ALA A 234 11.34 -13.69 -25.47
N GLU A 235 12.30 -14.11 -24.62
CA GLU A 235 12.01 -14.98 -23.46
C GLU A 235 10.93 -14.36 -22.57
N TYR A 236 11.06 -13.06 -22.27
CA TYR A 236 10.17 -12.34 -21.37
C TYR A 236 8.86 -11.87 -22.01
N GLU A 237 8.79 -11.80 -23.33
CA GLU A 237 7.52 -11.60 -24.05
C GLU A 237 6.72 -12.90 -24.19
N GLY A 238 7.41 -14.03 -24.29
CA GLY A 238 6.79 -15.32 -24.62
C GLY A 238 6.13 -16.05 -23.45
N ASP A 239 6.39 -15.65 -22.19
CA ASP A 239 5.88 -16.36 -21.00
C ASP A 239 4.55 -15.82 -20.44
N GLY A 240 4.00 -14.75 -21.04
CA GLY A 240 2.71 -14.18 -20.67
C GLY A 240 2.69 -13.33 -19.39
N ILE A 241 3.85 -13.08 -18.75
CA ILE A 241 3.93 -12.27 -17.54
C ILE A 241 4.07 -10.78 -17.91
N PRO A 242 3.17 -9.88 -17.47
CA PRO A 242 3.29 -8.45 -17.71
C PRO A 242 4.63 -7.91 -17.21
N THR A 243 5.46 -7.41 -18.13
CA THR A 243 6.86 -7.07 -17.87
C THR A 243 7.14 -5.62 -18.24
N VAL A 244 7.90 -4.92 -17.39
CA VAL A 244 8.51 -3.61 -17.69
C VAL A 244 10.01 -3.80 -17.80
N PHE A 245 10.60 -3.35 -18.90
CA PHE A 245 12.05 -3.39 -19.08
C PHE A 245 12.71 -2.11 -18.57
N VAL A 246 13.82 -2.27 -17.84
CA VAL A 246 14.67 -1.15 -17.44
C VAL A 246 16.04 -1.34 -18.09
N ALA A 247 16.41 -0.45 -18.99
CA ALA A 247 17.70 -0.47 -19.67
C ALA A 247 18.72 0.38 -18.90
N VAL A 248 19.82 -0.26 -18.48
CA VAL A 248 20.94 0.37 -17.78
C VAL A 248 22.17 0.28 -18.68
N ALA A 249 22.51 1.40 -19.33
CA ALA A 249 23.70 1.50 -20.16
C ALA A 249 24.34 2.88 -19.96
N GLY A 250 25.62 2.91 -19.60
CA GLY A 250 26.42 4.13 -19.58
C GLY A 250 26.86 4.57 -20.98
N ARG A 251 27.47 5.76 -21.08
CA ARG A 251 27.93 6.35 -22.35
C ARG A 251 26.76 6.55 -23.32
N SER A 252 26.95 6.21 -24.60
CA SER A 252 25.89 6.20 -25.60
C SER A 252 24.96 5.00 -25.38
N ASN A 253 23.79 5.23 -24.78
CA ASN A 253 22.79 4.20 -24.54
C ASN A 253 22.09 3.76 -25.83
N GLY A 254 22.58 2.70 -26.47
CA GLY A 254 21.88 2.00 -27.55
C GLY A 254 20.94 0.90 -27.06
N LEU A 255 21.08 0.43 -25.81
CA LEU A 255 20.33 -0.70 -25.28
C LEU A 255 18.83 -0.39 -25.16
N GLY A 256 18.48 0.72 -24.50
CA GLY A 256 17.10 1.13 -24.35
C GLY A 256 16.37 1.37 -25.66
N PRO A 257 16.93 2.16 -26.60
CA PRO A 257 16.34 2.36 -27.92
C PRO A 257 16.13 1.07 -28.71
N VAL A 258 17.11 0.16 -28.71
CA VAL A 258 16.99 -1.13 -29.42
C VAL A 258 15.88 -1.98 -28.80
N VAL A 259 15.80 -2.07 -27.47
CA VAL A 259 14.70 -2.80 -26.83
C VAL A 259 13.36 -2.13 -27.14
N SER A 260 13.26 -0.80 -27.00
CA SER A 260 12.04 -0.03 -27.24
C SER A 260 11.51 -0.11 -28.67
N GLY A 261 12.38 -0.23 -29.67
CA GLY A 261 11.95 -0.41 -31.06
C GLY A 261 11.46 -1.82 -31.39
N ASN A 262 11.70 -2.80 -30.50
CA ASN A 262 11.47 -4.22 -30.75
C ASN A 262 10.54 -4.89 -29.74
N THR A 263 9.91 -4.14 -28.82
CA THR A 263 8.89 -4.65 -27.90
C THR A 263 7.68 -3.72 -27.85
N ALA A 264 6.51 -4.30 -27.60
CA ALA A 264 5.30 -3.55 -27.23
C ALA A 264 5.25 -3.22 -25.73
N TYR A 265 6.13 -3.83 -24.92
CA TYR A 265 6.18 -3.58 -23.48
C TYR A 265 6.88 -2.26 -23.15
N PRO A 266 6.57 -1.63 -21.99
CA PRO A 266 7.22 -0.38 -21.61
C PRO A 266 8.71 -0.56 -21.38
N VAL A 267 9.50 0.40 -21.88
CA VAL A 267 10.96 0.46 -21.69
C VAL A 267 11.33 1.77 -20.99
N ILE A 268 12.10 1.65 -19.91
CA ILE A 268 12.62 2.76 -19.11
C ILE A 268 14.14 2.79 -19.22
N ASN A 269 14.72 3.88 -19.70
CA ASN A 269 16.13 4.16 -19.57
C ASN A 269 16.44 4.62 -18.13
N CYS A 270 17.39 3.95 -17.49
CA CYS A 270 17.96 4.36 -16.20
C CYS A 270 19.49 4.35 -16.31
N PRO A 271 20.09 5.34 -17.02
CA PRO A 271 21.53 5.35 -17.26
C PRO A 271 22.31 5.62 -15.96
N PRO A 272 23.45 4.93 -15.72
CA PRO A 272 24.28 5.12 -14.54
C PRO A 272 25.18 6.36 -14.69
N LEU A 273 24.56 7.56 -14.74
CA LEU A 273 25.26 8.82 -14.99
C LEU A 273 26.20 9.20 -13.83
N THR A 274 27.35 9.76 -14.17
CA THR A 274 28.29 10.41 -13.23
C THR A 274 28.45 11.89 -13.58
N PRO A 275 28.93 12.74 -12.65
CA PRO A 275 29.15 14.16 -12.94
C PRO A 275 30.13 14.44 -14.07
N ASP A 276 31.08 13.53 -14.34
CA ASP A 276 32.14 13.73 -15.32
C ASP A 276 31.61 13.85 -16.75
N TRP A 277 30.70 12.95 -17.14
CA TRP A 277 30.19 12.82 -18.52
C TRP A 277 28.66 12.72 -18.63
N GLY A 278 27.95 12.72 -17.50
CA GLY A 278 26.51 12.46 -17.48
C GLY A 278 25.70 13.49 -18.26
N ALA A 279 26.17 14.73 -18.35
CA ALA A 279 25.52 15.80 -19.10
C ALA A 279 25.53 15.54 -20.62
N GLN A 280 26.53 14.82 -21.13
CA GLN A 280 26.63 14.43 -22.54
C GLN A 280 25.89 13.10 -22.77
N ASP A 281 26.11 12.12 -21.90
CA ASP A 281 25.59 10.77 -22.04
C ASP A 281 24.05 10.71 -22.02
N VAL A 282 23.40 11.54 -21.19
CA VAL A 282 21.94 11.52 -21.02
C VAL A 282 21.17 11.74 -22.33
N TRP A 283 21.72 12.51 -23.27
CA TRP A 283 21.08 12.81 -24.54
C TRP A 283 20.81 11.58 -25.40
N SER A 284 21.65 10.54 -25.26
CA SER A 284 21.46 9.25 -25.94
C SER A 284 20.18 8.52 -25.50
N SER A 285 19.68 8.82 -24.29
CA SER A 285 18.42 8.25 -23.77
C SER A 285 17.20 9.13 -24.08
N LEU A 286 17.40 10.43 -24.37
CA LEU A 286 16.33 11.42 -24.54
C LEU A 286 15.95 11.67 -26.01
N ARG A 287 16.95 11.81 -26.90
CA ARG A 287 16.72 12.17 -28.30
C ARG A 287 16.70 10.93 -29.17
N LEU A 288 15.51 10.38 -29.38
CA LEU A 288 15.29 9.14 -30.11
C LEU A 288 14.68 9.39 -31.50
N PRO A 289 14.88 8.48 -32.47
CA PRO A 289 14.13 8.47 -33.72
C PRO A 289 12.61 8.36 -33.48
N SER A 290 11.81 8.75 -34.49
CA SER A 290 10.35 8.60 -34.44
C SER A 290 9.93 7.14 -34.31
N GLY A 291 8.83 6.89 -33.60
CA GLY A 291 8.28 5.54 -33.40
C GLY A 291 8.79 4.81 -32.15
N LEU A 292 9.68 5.44 -31.36
CA LEU A 292 10.17 4.88 -30.09
C LEU A 292 9.48 5.57 -28.89
N GLY A 293 8.85 4.76 -28.03
CA GLY A 293 8.15 5.21 -26.81
C GLY A 293 8.98 5.12 -25.53
N CYS A 294 10.32 5.04 -25.64
CA CYS A 294 11.19 4.84 -24.49
C CYS A 294 11.19 6.07 -23.56
N SER A 295 10.98 5.84 -22.27
CA SER A 295 11.02 6.86 -21.22
C SER A 295 12.39 6.91 -20.56
N THR A 296 12.74 8.02 -19.89
CA THR A 296 14.02 8.15 -19.17
C THR A 296 13.81 8.60 -17.74
N ILE A 297 14.32 7.83 -16.77
CA ILE A 297 14.27 8.11 -15.33
C ILE A 297 15.69 7.96 -14.77
N LEU A 298 16.25 9.05 -14.24
CA LEU A 298 17.67 9.07 -13.82
C LEU A 298 17.92 8.38 -12.48
N SER A 299 16.94 8.36 -11.57
CA SER A 299 17.08 7.73 -10.26
C SER A 299 16.79 6.23 -10.37
N PRO A 300 17.66 5.35 -9.82
CA PRO A 300 17.39 3.92 -9.79
C PRO A 300 16.19 3.56 -8.91
N GLU A 301 15.98 4.26 -7.80
CA GLU A 301 14.77 4.10 -6.98
C GLU A 301 13.54 4.65 -7.71
N GLY A 302 13.71 5.75 -8.44
CA GLY A 302 12.67 6.35 -9.26
C GLY A 302 12.22 5.46 -10.42
N SER A 303 13.12 4.72 -11.07
CA SER A 303 12.76 3.82 -12.18
C SER A 303 11.94 2.63 -11.68
N ALA A 304 12.30 2.06 -10.53
CA ALA A 304 11.48 1.07 -9.84
C ALA A 304 10.11 1.64 -9.41
N GLN A 305 10.06 2.88 -8.91
CA GLN A 305 8.81 3.55 -8.55
C GLN A 305 7.92 3.81 -9.78
N PHE A 306 8.50 4.18 -10.92
CA PHE A 306 7.77 4.41 -12.17
C PHE A 306 7.22 3.10 -12.74
N ALA A 307 8.01 2.01 -12.72
CA ALA A 307 7.51 0.68 -13.04
C ALA A 307 6.38 0.26 -12.09
N ALA A 308 6.50 0.52 -10.79
CA ALA A 308 5.43 0.27 -9.84
C ALA A 308 4.16 1.08 -10.14
N GLN A 309 4.28 2.34 -10.60
CA GLN A 309 3.12 3.14 -11.00
C GLN A 309 2.41 2.55 -12.21
N MET A 310 3.15 1.99 -13.18
CA MET A 310 2.56 1.28 -14.33
C MET A 310 1.77 0.04 -13.86
N PHE A 311 2.37 -0.81 -13.03
CA PHE A 311 1.68 -1.99 -12.50
C PHE A 311 0.53 -1.63 -11.56
N GLY A 312 0.63 -0.52 -10.83
CA GLY A 312 -0.42 -0.02 -9.95
C GLY A 312 -1.74 0.34 -10.65
N LEU A 313 -1.75 0.44 -11.98
CA LEU A 313 -2.99 0.57 -12.75
C LEU A 313 -3.84 -0.70 -12.72
N ASN A 314 -3.21 -1.87 -12.63
CA ASN A 314 -3.86 -3.18 -12.69
C ASN A 314 -3.57 -4.08 -11.46
N ASN A 315 -2.84 -3.56 -10.48
CA ASN A 315 -2.48 -4.28 -9.25
C ASN A 315 -2.73 -3.41 -8.02
N HIS A 316 -3.79 -3.73 -7.27
CA HIS A 316 -4.18 -2.95 -6.09
C HIS A 316 -3.17 -3.01 -4.95
N LEU A 317 -2.41 -4.10 -4.82
CA LEU A 317 -1.40 -4.25 -3.77
C LEU A 317 -0.21 -3.31 -4.01
N VAL A 318 0.29 -3.27 -5.25
CA VAL A 318 1.34 -2.33 -5.68
C VAL A 318 0.85 -0.89 -5.54
N TRP A 319 -0.37 -0.61 -5.99
CA TRP A 319 -1.00 0.71 -5.85
C TRP A 319 -1.08 1.15 -4.39
N CYS A 320 -1.51 0.27 -3.48
CA CYS A 320 -1.59 0.55 -2.04
C CYS A 320 -0.23 0.94 -1.46
N LYS A 321 0.85 0.22 -1.80
CA LYS A 321 2.20 0.54 -1.35
C LYS A 321 2.67 1.92 -1.84
N LEU A 322 2.41 2.27 -3.10
CA LEU A 322 2.70 3.60 -3.64
C LEU A 322 1.96 4.70 -2.87
N ARG A 323 0.69 4.47 -2.57
CA ARG A 323 -0.14 5.43 -1.85
C ARG A 323 0.27 5.62 -0.39
N ALA A 324 0.58 4.52 0.29
CA ALA A 324 1.12 4.56 1.64
C ALA A 324 2.49 5.26 1.68
N SER A 325 3.32 5.05 0.65
CA SER A 325 4.60 5.76 0.51
C SER A 325 4.40 7.28 0.41
N ILE A 326 3.46 7.76 -0.41
CA ILE A 326 3.12 9.19 -0.49
C ILE A 326 2.75 9.75 0.89
N LEU A 327 1.89 9.04 1.63
CA LEU A 327 1.52 9.42 3.00
C LEU A 327 2.74 9.47 3.92
N ASN A 328 3.54 8.41 3.97
CA ASN A 328 4.66 8.29 4.91
C ASN A 328 5.76 9.30 4.63
N THR A 329 6.00 9.66 3.37
CA THR A 329 6.91 10.75 2.99
C THR A 329 6.40 12.09 3.50
N TRP A 330 5.09 12.37 3.29
CA TRP A 330 4.48 13.59 3.82
C TRP A 330 4.54 13.67 5.35
N ILE A 331 4.30 12.55 6.06
CA ILE A 331 4.46 12.47 7.52
C ILE A 331 5.89 12.82 7.93
N SER A 332 6.87 12.21 7.27
CA SER A 332 8.29 12.42 7.58
C SER A 332 8.68 13.89 7.46
N LEU A 333 8.20 14.59 6.43
CA LEU A 333 8.43 16.03 6.25
C LEU A 333 7.84 16.85 7.39
N LYS A 334 6.59 16.56 7.80
CA LYS A 334 5.92 17.27 8.88
C LYS A 334 6.59 17.05 10.24
N LEU A 335 7.07 15.83 10.50
CA LEU A 335 7.83 15.52 11.72
C LEU A 335 9.21 16.20 11.72
N ALA A 336 9.90 16.24 10.58
CA ALA A 336 11.18 16.92 10.45
C ALA A 336 11.04 18.44 10.69
N ASP A 337 10.04 19.06 10.08
CA ASP A 337 9.71 20.48 10.29
C ASP A 337 9.37 20.78 11.77
N LYS A 338 8.56 19.93 12.40
CA LYS A 338 8.27 20.07 13.84
C LYS A 338 9.54 19.99 14.69
N LYS A 339 10.46 19.09 14.37
CA LYS A 339 11.73 18.92 15.11
C LYS A 339 12.63 20.14 14.99
N ILE A 340 12.65 20.81 13.83
CA ILE A 340 13.47 22.00 13.59
C ILE A 340 12.86 23.25 14.25
N ARG A 341 11.53 23.30 14.42
CA ARG A 341 10.83 24.42 15.07
C ARG A 341 10.89 24.43 16.60
N MET A 342 11.35 23.34 17.23
CA MET A 342 11.51 23.22 18.69
C MET A 342 12.91 23.57 19.12
#